data_AF-V6JH15-F1
#
_entry.id   AF-V6JH15-F1
#
_cell.length_a   1.000
_cell.length_b   1.000
_cell.length_c   1.000
_cell.angle_alpha   90.00
_cell.angle_beta   90.00
_cell.angle_gamma   90.00
#
_symmetry.space_group_name_H-M   'P 1'
#
loop_
_entity.id
_entity.type
_entity.pdbx_description
1 polymer ?
#
loop_
_entity_poly.entity_id
_entity_poly.type
_entity_poly.pdbx_seq_one_letter_code
_entity_poly.pdbx_strand_id
1 'polypeptide(L)'
;MQNYYRDEAGRLRWRTADDGGLPPSSSAIVSPYDTTARYVRHGHIISWKGFAPHVTDTCASDSVNVITDVATTSAATNDAQALPGIHTRLARRGLLPAEHLVDGGYTSLVHLERAEREHQVTVSGPLPGNPTRQHHRNEGFDRFDFHIDFAR
;
A
#
# COMPACT_ATOMS: atom_id res chain seq x y z
N MET A 1 11.60 16.57 4.09
CA MET A 1 11.52 17.48 5.26
C MET A 1 12.77 17.27 6.11
N GLN A 2 13.42 18.33 6.60
CA GLN A 2 14.67 18.24 7.36
C GLN A 2 14.39 17.88 8.84
N ASN A 3 15.28 17.10 9.47
CA ASN A 3 15.16 16.68 10.88
C ASN A 3 15.47 17.81 11.89
N TYR A 4 15.57 19.05 11.42
CA TYR A 4 15.87 20.22 12.23
C TYR A 4 14.93 21.36 11.85
N TYR A 5 14.87 22.37 12.70
CA TYR A 5 14.21 23.65 12.44
C TYR A 5 15.10 24.79 12.95
N ARG A 6 14.78 26.04 12.57
CA ARG A 6 15.40 27.22 13.17
C ARG A 6 14.45 27.80 14.20
N ASP A 7 14.94 28.06 15.41
CA ASP A 7 14.17 28.76 16.44
C ASP A 7 14.02 30.25 16.10
N GLU A 8 13.25 30.98 16.91
CA GLU A 8 13.02 32.43 16.72
C GLU A 8 14.31 33.25 16.77
N ALA A 9 15.35 32.75 17.45
CA ALA A 9 16.68 33.35 17.49
C ALA A 9 17.57 32.92 16.31
N GLY A 10 17.04 32.18 15.35
CA GLY A 10 17.73 31.71 14.15
C GLY A 10 18.68 30.53 14.36
N ARG A 11 18.71 29.93 15.57
CA ARG A 11 19.60 28.81 15.90
C ARG A 11 19.04 27.49 15.39
N LEU A 12 19.92 26.61 14.94
CA LEU A 12 19.53 25.27 14.50
C LEU A 12 19.14 24.42 15.71
N ARG A 13 17.95 23.80 15.67
CA ARG A 13 17.45 22.87 16.68
C ARG A 13 17.04 21.56 16.03
N TRP A 14 17.43 20.45 16.65
CA TRP A 14 16.95 19.13 16.24
C TRP A 14 15.48 18.97 16.63
N ARG A 15 14.69 18.36 15.73
CA ARG A 15 13.32 17.96 16.06
C ARG A 15 13.35 16.71 16.94
N THR A 16 12.61 16.73 18.02
CA THR A 16 12.28 15.57 18.84
C THR A 16 10.76 15.42 18.93
N ALA A 17 10.28 14.36 19.59
CA ALA A 17 8.85 14.22 19.84
C ALA A 17 8.32 15.38 20.71
N ASP A 18 9.12 15.80 21.69
CA ASP A 18 8.75 16.82 22.67
C ASP A 18 9.08 18.25 22.21
N ASP A 19 10.02 18.41 21.27
CA ASP A 19 10.52 19.70 20.81
C ASP A 19 10.50 19.80 19.28
N GLY A 20 9.62 20.66 18.76
CA GLY A 20 9.45 20.87 17.32
C GLY A 20 8.66 19.79 16.59
N GLY A 21 8.42 18.62 17.20
CA GLY A 21 7.62 17.53 16.64
C GLY A 21 8.33 16.79 15.50
N LEU A 22 8.24 15.45 15.51
CA LEU A 22 8.79 14.63 14.44
C LEU A 22 7.99 14.82 13.14
N PRO A 23 8.66 14.96 11.98
CA PRO A 23 7.97 15.03 10.70
C PRO A 23 7.21 13.73 10.41
N PRO A 24 6.09 13.78 9.66
CA PRO A 24 5.40 12.57 9.20
C PRO A 24 6.37 11.62 8.50
N SER A 25 6.30 10.33 8.81
CA SER A 25 7.26 9.32 8.33
C SER A 25 7.36 9.22 6.80
N SER A 26 6.27 9.55 6.09
CA SER A 26 6.19 9.65 4.63
C SER A 26 7.00 10.80 4.03
N SER A 27 7.43 11.76 4.85
CA SER A 27 8.16 12.97 4.43
C SER A 27 9.54 13.13 5.08
N ALA A 28 9.80 12.37 6.14
CA ALA A 28 11.04 12.37 6.89
C ALA A 28 12.19 11.79 6.05
N ILE A 29 13.35 12.47 6.05
CA ILE A 29 14.58 11.92 5.49
C ILE A 29 15.21 11.02 6.55
N VAL A 30 15.27 9.72 6.26
CA VAL A 30 15.72 8.70 7.21
C VAL A 30 17.03 8.02 6.83
N SER A 31 17.62 8.41 5.69
CA SER A 31 18.91 7.96 5.20
C SER A 31 19.71 9.15 4.68
N PRO A 32 21.01 9.27 5.05
CA PRO A 32 21.90 10.28 4.47
C PRO A 32 22.33 9.92 3.03
N TYR A 33 22.20 8.65 2.62
CA TYR A 33 22.63 8.15 1.31
C TYR A 33 21.53 8.22 0.26
N ASP A 34 20.27 8.09 0.69
CA ASP A 34 19.12 8.17 -0.19
C ASP A 34 18.02 9.01 0.46
N THR A 35 17.87 10.24 -0.05
CA THR A 35 16.88 11.20 0.46
C THR A 35 15.44 10.85 0.08
N THR A 36 15.23 9.84 -0.75
CA THR A 36 13.91 9.31 -1.14
C THR A 36 13.47 8.11 -0.30
N ALA A 37 14.38 7.48 0.45
CA ALA A 37 14.07 6.42 1.40
C ALA A 37 13.09 6.91 2.49
N ARG A 38 12.08 6.10 2.81
CA ARG A 38 11.08 6.42 3.84
C ARG A 38 11.03 5.37 4.94
N TYR A 39 10.68 5.80 6.13
CA TYR A 39 10.38 4.90 7.24
C TYR A 39 8.90 4.55 7.22
N VAL A 40 8.59 3.28 7.37
CA VAL A 40 7.22 2.79 7.58
C VAL A 40 7.22 1.78 8.70
N ARG A 41 6.08 1.68 9.38
CA ARG A 41 5.81 0.63 10.35
C ARG A 41 4.51 -0.06 9.95
N HIS A 42 4.58 -1.37 9.75
CA HIS A 42 3.43 -2.22 9.49
C HIS A 42 3.04 -2.94 10.77
N GLY A 43 1.90 -2.53 11.36
CA GLY A 43 1.47 -3.00 12.67
C GLY A 43 2.46 -2.64 13.79
N HIS A 44 2.58 -3.51 14.80
CA HIS A 44 3.50 -3.28 15.92
C HIS A 44 4.87 -3.94 15.75
N ILE A 45 4.99 -4.89 14.82
CA ILE A 45 6.12 -5.85 14.80
C ILE A 45 7.16 -5.46 13.75
N ILE A 46 6.72 -4.96 12.59
CA ILE A 46 7.60 -4.82 11.44
C ILE A 46 7.82 -3.34 11.12
N SER A 47 9.08 -2.93 11.01
CA SER A 47 9.45 -1.59 10.56
C SER A 47 10.51 -1.67 9.48
N TRP A 48 10.40 -0.80 8.48
CA TRP A 48 11.28 -0.75 7.33
C TRP A 48 11.79 0.67 7.10
N LYS A 49 12.99 0.77 6.53
CA LYS A 49 13.53 2.02 5.98
C LYS A 49 13.90 1.77 4.52
N GLY A 50 13.43 2.62 3.62
CA GLY A 50 13.71 2.53 2.19
C GLY A 50 12.45 2.21 1.38
N PHE A 51 12.46 1.06 0.74
CA PHE A 51 11.51 0.68 -0.31
C PHE A 51 10.91 -0.69 -0.04
N ALA A 52 9.68 -0.90 -0.51
CA ALA A 52 8.99 -2.17 -0.46
C ALA A 52 8.97 -2.80 -1.87
N PRO A 53 9.41 -4.05 -2.04
CA PRO A 53 9.19 -4.80 -3.26
C PRO A 53 7.76 -5.34 -3.29
N HIS A 54 7.11 -5.27 -4.45
CA HIS A 54 5.86 -5.95 -4.75
C HIS A 54 6.17 -6.99 -5.82
N VAL A 55 6.01 -8.27 -5.48
CA VAL A 55 6.36 -9.38 -6.37
C VAL A 55 5.07 -9.98 -6.92
N THR A 56 5.03 -10.18 -8.23
CA THR A 56 3.95 -10.91 -8.90
C THR A 56 4.55 -12.15 -9.55
N ASP A 57 3.93 -13.30 -9.32
CA ASP A 57 4.30 -14.58 -9.90
C ASP A 57 3.10 -15.25 -10.59
N THR A 58 3.38 -16.31 -11.34
CA THR A 58 2.34 -17.21 -11.83
C THR A 58 1.82 -18.09 -10.70
N CYS A 59 0.55 -18.46 -10.74
CA CYS A 59 -0.07 -19.39 -9.82
C CYS A 59 -0.84 -20.44 -10.63
N ALA A 60 -0.26 -21.64 -10.81
CA ALA A 60 -0.91 -22.74 -11.52
C ALA A 60 -0.52 -24.09 -10.90
N SER A 61 -1.51 -24.96 -10.69
CA SER A 61 -1.36 -26.20 -9.92
C SER A 61 -0.34 -27.19 -10.51
N ASP A 62 -0.16 -27.19 -11.84
CA ASP A 62 0.64 -28.21 -12.55
C ASP A 62 1.95 -27.64 -13.13
N SER A 63 2.45 -26.53 -12.59
CA SER A 63 3.69 -25.89 -13.07
C SER A 63 4.48 -25.23 -11.96
N VAL A 64 5.75 -24.93 -12.24
CA VAL A 64 6.56 -24.10 -11.35
C VAL A 64 6.08 -22.65 -11.45
N ASN A 65 5.92 -22.00 -10.31
CA ASN A 65 5.62 -20.56 -10.26
C ASN A 65 6.84 -19.75 -10.72
N VAL A 66 6.60 -18.77 -11.59
CA VAL A 66 7.63 -17.90 -12.14
C VAL A 66 7.29 -16.45 -11.81
N ILE A 67 8.27 -15.70 -11.29
CA ILE A 67 8.11 -14.26 -11.06
C ILE A 67 7.97 -13.54 -12.40
N THR A 68 6.83 -12.87 -12.59
CA THR A 68 6.50 -12.12 -13.80
C THR A 68 6.74 -10.62 -13.64
N ASP A 69 6.68 -10.07 -12.42
CA ASP A 69 6.99 -8.67 -12.14
C ASP A 69 7.61 -8.47 -10.75
N VAL A 70 8.50 -7.49 -10.65
CA VAL A 70 8.96 -6.94 -9.37
C VAL A 70 8.85 -5.43 -9.45
N ALA A 71 7.87 -4.87 -8.74
CA ALA A 71 7.77 -3.44 -8.51
C ALA A 71 8.58 -3.06 -7.28
N THR A 72 9.18 -1.88 -7.26
CA THR A 72 9.76 -1.31 -6.04
C THR A 72 9.17 0.06 -5.82
N THR A 73 8.49 0.25 -4.70
CA THR A 73 7.90 1.54 -4.31
C THR A 73 8.50 2.02 -3.00
N SER A 74 8.32 3.31 -2.67
CA SER A 74 8.67 3.79 -1.33
C SER A 74 7.94 2.93 -0.29
N ALA A 75 8.61 2.52 0.78
CA ALA A 75 8.00 1.67 1.80
C ALA A 75 6.78 2.33 2.48
N ALA A 76 6.68 3.66 2.41
CA ALA A 76 5.52 4.40 2.91
C ALA A 76 4.33 4.45 1.93
N THR A 77 4.44 3.83 0.76
CA THR A 77 3.37 3.73 -0.25
C THR A 77 2.39 2.65 0.20
N ASN A 78 1.08 2.93 0.12
CA ASN A 78 0.06 1.90 0.34
C ASN A 78 0.13 0.85 -0.78
N ASP A 79 0.10 -0.44 -0.43
CA ASP A 79 0.29 -1.55 -1.37
C ASP A 79 -0.67 -1.51 -2.56
N ALA A 80 -1.94 -1.14 -2.35
CA ALA A 80 -2.93 -1.04 -3.41
C ALA A 80 -2.52 -0.03 -4.51
N GLN A 81 -1.69 0.97 -4.20
CA GLN A 81 -1.20 1.94 -5.20
C GLN A 81 -0.15 1.33 -6.14
N ALA A 82 0.43 0.18 -5.83
CA ALA A 82 1.37 -0.49 -6.72
C ALA A 82 0.66 -1.19 -7.91
N LEU A 83 -0.58 -1.65 -7.71
CA LEU A 83 -1.33 -2.47 -8.67
C LEU A 83 -1.41 -1.87 -10.09
N PRO A 84 -1.82 -0.60 -10.28
CA PRO A 84 -1.94 -0.04 -11.62
C PRO A 84 -0.61 -0.07 -12.41
N GLY A 85 0.50 0.18 -11.70
CA GLY A 85 1.84 0.12 -12.29
C GLY A 85 2.27 -1.31 -12.66
N ILE A 86 1.90 -2.30 -11.82
CA ILE A 86 2.15 -3.71 -12.09
C ILE A 86 1.40 -4.15 -13.35
N HIS A 87 0.10 -3.90 -13.44
CA HIS A 87 -0.69 -4.27 -14.63
C HIS A 87 -0.20 -3.57 -15.89
N THR A 88 0.17 -2.29 -15.81
CA THR A 88 0.78 -1.56 -16.95
C THR A 88 2.05 -2.25 -17.45
N ARG A 89 2.94 -2.70 -16.55
CA ARG A 89 4.18 -3.40 -16.92
C ARG A 89 3.93 -4.81 -17.45
N LEU A 90 2.96 -5.53 -16.89
CA LEU A 90 2.55 -6.84 -17.39
C LEU A 90 1.93 -6.73 -18.79
N ALA A 91 1.06 -5.75 -19.02
CA ALA A 91 0.48 -5.45 -20.33
C ALA A 91 1.55 -5.20 -21.40
N ARG A 92 2.53 -4.35 -21.08
CA ARG A 92 3.65 -4.06 -21.99
C ARG A 92 4.44 -5.30 -22.39
N ARG A 93 4.52 -6.30 -21.51
CA ARG A 93 5.26 -7.54 -21.75
C ARG A 93 4.40 -8.67 -22.34
N GLY A 94 3.09 -8.44 -22.52
CA GLY A 94 2.16 -9.51 -22.92
C GLY A 94 1.97 -10.59 -21.86
N LEU A 95 2.08 -10.22 -20.57
CA LEU A 95 2.01 -11.13 -19.42
C LEU A 95 0.84 -10.80 -18.49
N LEU A 96 -0.23 -10.15 -18.99
CA LEU A 96 -1.42 -9.94 -18.18
C LEU A 96 -2.06 -11.28 -17.84
N PRO A 97 -2.37 -11.53 -16.55
CA PRO A 97 -3.18 -12.68 -16.18
C PRO A 97 -4.66 -12.39 -16.47
N ALA A 98 -5.47 -13.44 -16.62
CA ALA A 98 -6.94 -13.28 -16.61
C ALA A 98 -7.43 -12.91 -15.20
N GLU A 99 -6.81 -13.49 -14.17
CA GLU A 99 -7.09 -13.22 -12.76
C GLU A 99 -5.79 -12.97 -11.99
N HIS A 100 -5.76 -11.91 -11.18
CA HIS A 100 -4.65 -11.57 -10.30
C HIS A 100 -5.09 -11.77 -8.85
N LEU A 101 -4.57 -12.81 -8.21
CA LEU A 101 -4.77 -13.08 -6.79
C LEU A 101 -3.87 -12.16 -5.96
N VAL A 102 -4.45 -11.46 -4.98
CA VAL A 102 -3.73 -10.48 -4.16
C VAL A 102 -4.10 -10.58 -2.69
N ASP A 103 -3.20 -10.10 -1.81
CA ASP A 103 -3.52 -9.96 -0.39
C ASP A 103 -4.43 -8.74 -0.11
N GLY A 104 -4.87 -8.61 1.15
CA GLY A 104 -5.80 -7.56 1.55
C GLY A 104 -5.22 -6.14 1.55
N GLY A 105 -3.90 -5.99 1.51
CA GLY A 105 -3.23 -4.70 1.34
C GLY A 105 -3.40 -4.11 -0.06
N TYR A 106 -3.59 -4.96 -1.07
CA TYR A 106 -3.80 -4.52 -2.46
C TYR A 106 -5.28 -4.34 -2.83
N THR A 107 -6.21 -4.87 -2.04
CA THR A 107 -7.64 -4.82 -2.36
C THR A 107 -8.20 -3.41 -2.14
N SER A 108 -8.54 -2.73 -3.23
CA SER A 108 -9.15 -1.39 -3.23
C SER A 108 -10.17 -1.28 -4.36
N LEU A 109 -11.42 -0.93 -4.06
CA LEU A 109 -12.51 -0.87 -5.05
C LEU A 109 -12.15 -0.06 -6.30
N VAL A 110 -11.46 1.06 -6.13
CA VAL A 110 -11.03 1.93 -7.24
C VAL A 110 -10.03 1.19 -8.15
N HIS A 111 -9.11 0.41 -7.57
CA HIS A 111 -8.11 -0.33 -8.35
C HIS A 111 -8.66 -1.63 -8.94
N LEU A 112 -9.65 -2.25 -8.29
CA LEU A 112 -10.39 -3.40 -8.85
C LEU A 112 -11.13 -2.99 -10.13
N GLU A 113 -11.96 -1.93 -10.07
CA GLU A 113 -12.70 -1.41 -11.23
C GLU A 113 -11.74 -1.01 -12.36
N ARG A 114 -10.65 -0.36 -12.01
CA ARG A 114 -9.65 0.07 -12.98
C ARG A 114 -8.95 -1.10 -13.68
N ALA A 115 -8.59 -2.15 -12.94
CA ALA A 115 -7.94 -3.33 -13.51
C ALA A 115 -8.83 -4.03 -14.55
N GLU A 116 -10.12 -4.16 -14.25
CA GLU A 116 -11.09 -4.71 -15.18
C GLU A 116 -11.26 -3.80 -16.41
N ARG A 117 -11.51 -2.51 -16.20
CA ARG A 117 -11.79 -1.55 -17.29
C ARG A 117 -10.60 -1.35 -18.23
N GLU A 118 -9.39 -1.24 -17.70
CA GLU A 118 -8.20 -0.86 -18.47
C GLU A 118 -7.41 -2.06 -18.98
N HIS A 119 -7.50 -3.21 -18.30
CA HIS A 119 -6.67 -4.38 -18.59
C HIS A 119 -7.43 -5.70 -18.70
N GLN A 120 -8.76 -5.71 -18.49
CA GLN A 120 -9.58 -6.93 -18.48
C GLN A 120 -9.05 -7.97 -17.48
N VAL A 121 -8.48 -7.50 -16.36
CA VAL A 121 -7.96 -8.35 -15.30
C VAL A 121 -8.95 -8.39 -14.16
N THR A 122 -9.43 -9.57 -13.80
CA THR A 122 -10.14 -9.78 -12.54
C THR A 122 -9.13 -9.76 -11.40
N VAL A 123 -9.35 -8.93 -10.38
CA VAL A 123 -8.49 -8.91 -9.19
C VAL A 123 -9.28 -9.50 -8.02
N SER A 124 -8.72 -10.54 -7.40
CA SER A 124 -9.37 -11.31 -6.33
C SER A 124 -8.49 -11.31 -5.09
N GLY A 125 -9.07 -10.92 -3.95
CA GLY A 125 -8.34 -10.84 -2.69
C GLY A 125 -9.27 -10.60 -1.51
N PRO A 126 -8.80 -10.81 -0.27
CA PRO A 126 -9.60 -10.51 0.91
C PRO A 126 -9.78 -9.00 1.03
N LEU A 127 -11.01 -8.56 1.33
CA LEU A 127 -11.26 -7.16 1.67
C LEU A 127 -10.64 -6.83 3.03
N PRO A 128 -9.98 -5.66 3.18
CA PRO A 128 -9.45 -5.23 4.47
C PRO A 128 -10.58 -5.12 5.51
N GLY A 129 -10.27 -5.47 6.76
CA GLY A 129 -11.21 -5.36 7.87
C GLY A 129 -11.58 -3.90 8.17
N ASN A 130 -12.70 -3.68 8.86
CA ASN A 130 -13.17 -2.35 9.26
C ASN A 130 -12.45 -1.90 10.55
N PRO A 131 -11.48 -0.96 10.50
CA PRO A 131 -10.69 -0.58 11.68
C PRO A 131 -11.39 0.48 12.54
N THR A 132 -12.64 0.85 12.23
CA THR A 132 -13.31 1.94 12.92
C THR A 132 -13.65 1.57 14.36
N ARG A 133 -13.59 2.55 15.26
CA ARG A 133 -13.96 2.36 16.67
C ARG A 133 -15.40 1.86 16.83
N GLN A 134 -16.31 2.28 15.95
CA GLN A 134 -17.71 1.83 15.95
C GLN A 134 -17.80 0.33 15.68
N HIS A 135 -17.07 -0.17 14.69
CA HIS A 135 -16.98 -1.61 14.42
C HIS A 135 -16.40 -2.37 15.62
N HIS A 136 -15.32 -1.87 16.24
CA HIS A 136 -14.74 -2.50 17.43
C HIS A 136 -15.67 -2.56 18.65
N ARG A 137 -16.62 -1.62 18.77
CA ARG A 137 -17.59 -1.58 19.86
C ARG A 137 -18.93 -2.23 19.51
N ASN A 138 -19.08 -2.76 18.28
CA ASN A 138 -20.35 -3.19 17.73
C ASN A 138 -21.44 -2.11 17.81
N GLU A 139 -21.04 -0.84 17.68
CA GLU A 139 -21.91 0.35 17.78
C GLU A 139 -22.27 0.92 16.38
N GLY A 140 -21.96 0.20 15.30
CA GLY A 140 -22.23 0.62 13.92
C GLY A 140 -22.61 -0.55 13.03
N PHE A 141 -23.10 -0.25 11.83
CA PHE A 141 -23.44 -1.26 10.82
C PHE A 141 -22.17 -1.77 10.12
N ASP A 142 -22.07 -3.09 9.95
CA ASP A 142 -21.08 -3.75 9.11
C ASP A 142 -21.67 -4.07 7.72
N ARG A 143 -20.82 -4.40 6.75
CA ARG A 143 -21.23 -4.78 5.39
C ARG A 143 -22.21 -5.95 5.34
N PHE A 144 -22.20 -6.80 6.37
CA PHE A 144 -23.09 -7.95 6.47
C PHE A 144 -24.48 -7.59 7.00
N ASP A 145 -24.66 -6.37 7.53
CA ASP A 145 -25.97 -5.87 7.98
C ASP A 145 -26.82 -5.33 6.82
N PHE A 146 -26.25 -5.20 5.62
CA PHE A 146 -26.93 -4.74 4.42
C PHE A 146 -27.24 -5.90 3.49
N HIS A 147 -28.51 -6.07 3.16
CA HIS A 147 -28.97 -7.01 2.14
C HIS A 147 -29.31 -6.23 0.86
N ILE A 148 -28.60 -6.54 -0.23
CA ILE A 148 -28.90 -5.98 -1.54
C ILE A 148 -29.88 -6.91 -2.25
N ASP A 149 -31.05 -6.39 -2.60
CA ASP A 149 -31.98 -7.07 -3.50
C ASP A 149 -31.56 -6.77 -4.94
N PHE A 150 -31.00 -7.78 -5.61
CA PHE A 150 -30.57 -7.68 -7.01
C PHE A 150 -31.70 -7.97 -8.00
N ALA A 151 -32.91 -8.32 -7.53
CA ALA A 151 -34.05 -8.66 -8.37
C ALA A 151 -34.90 -7.44 -8.76
N ARG A 152 -34.49 -6.23 -8.38
CA ARG A 152 -35.19 -4.97 -8.67
C ARG A 152 -34.21 -3.89 -9.11
#